data_AF-A0A7S0P1A3-F1
#
_entry.id   AF-A0A7S0P1A3-F1
#
_cell.length_a   1.000
_cell.length_b   1.000
_cell.length_c   1.000
_cell.angle_alpha   90.00
_cell.angle_beta   90.00
_cell.angle_gamma   90.00
#
_symmetry.space_group_name_H-M   'P 1'
#
loop_
_entity.id
_entity.type
_entity.pdbx_description
1 polymer ?
#
loop_
_entity_poly.entity_id
_entity_poly.type
_entity_poly.pdbx_seq_one_letter_code
_entity_poly.pdbx_strand_id
1 'polypeptide(L)'
;GHFLSALAFAAAAGDVQMHAKGARLVSELRICQLAIRSSIPTLGGWLSAYGIDHIERLEAHNKTRVWAPYYTLHKIMAGLYDQHVHAANAEALIVLVDLADYLTSRITALIAKKGEAWWQACLDVEFGGMNEVALNLFALTNRTAHRLLASYFTPHNFFDPLAQGKSDPLDGLHANQHLPIVVGAAR
;
A
#
# COMPACT_ATOMS: atom_id res chain seq x y z
N GLY A 1 -2.06 -10.28 -3.42
CA GLY A 1 -1.15 -9.70 -2.41
C GLY A 1 -0.24 -10.76 -1.84
N HIS A 2 -0.54 -11.28 -0.64
CA HIS A 2 0.27 -12.32 0.05
C HIS A 2 0.74 -13.47 -0.85
N PHE A 3 -0.12 -13.96 -1.74
CA PHE A 3 0.27 -15.03 -2.65
C PHE A 3 1.41 -14.65 -3.59
N LEU A 4 1.50 -13.40 -4.05
CA LEU A 4 2.63 -12.91 -4.85
C LEU A 4 3.92 -12.93 -4.02
N SER A 5 3.89 -12.48 -2.77
CA SER A 5 5.04 -12.56 -1.86
C SER A 5 5.52 -13.99 -1.69
N ALA A 6 4.59 -14.92 -1.41
CA ALA A 6 4.92 -16.33 -1.24
C ALA A 6 5.58 -16.93 -2.49
N LEU A 7 5.05 -16.62 -3.68
CA LEU A 7 5.65 -17.04 -4.95
C LEU A 7 7.04 -16.44 -5.17
N ALA A 8 7.24 -15.18 -4.76
CA ALA A 8 8.53 -14.51 -4.90
C ALA A 8 9.61 -15.15 -4.01
N PHE A 9 9.25 -15.49 -2.77
CA PHE A 9 10.17 -16.18 -1.85
C PHE A 9 10.49 -17.60 -2.31
N ALA A 10 9.50 -18.35 -2.80
CA ALA A 10 9.74 -19.68 -3.36
C ALA A 10 10.64 -19.61 -4.60
N ALA A 11 10.44 -18.62 -5.47
CA ALA A 11 11.31 -18.36 -6.60
C ALA A 11 12.75 -18.05 -6.19
N ALA A 12 12.94 -17.21 -5.17
CA ALA A 12 14.26 -16.90 -4.61
C ALA A 12 14.96 -18.13 -4.00
N ALA A 13 14.19 -19.12 -3.53
CA ALA A 13 14.69 -20.41 -3.08
C ALA A 13 15.01 -21.40 -4.24
N GLY A 14 14.84 -20.99 -5.49
CA GLY A 14 15.16 -21.78 -6.68
C GLY A 14 13.98 -22.51 -7.31
N ASP A 15 12.74 -22.29 -6.85
CA ASP A 15 11.55 -22.91 -7.45
C ASP A 15 11.15 -22.19 -8.75
N VAL A 16 11.57 -22.78 -9.88
CA VAL A 16 11.30 -22.27 -11.23
C VAL A 16 9.80 -22.28 -11.59
N GLN A 17 9.00 -23.18 -11.01
CA GLN A 17 7.56 -23.22 -11.27
C GLN A 17 6.86 -22.06 -10.56
N MET A 18 7.25 -21.76 -9.32
CA MET A 18 6.72 -20.62 -8.59
C MET A 18 7.17 -19.29 -9.19
N HIS A 19 8.40 -19.21 -9.72
CA HIS A 19 8.87 -18.07 -10.51
C HIS A 19 7.97 -17.80 -11.72
N ALA A 20 7.75 -18.82 -12.56
CA ALA A 20 6.88 -18.69 -13.74
C ALA A 20 5.44 -18.32 -13.38
N LYS A 21 4.91 -18.88 -12.28
CA LYS A 21 3.57 -18.56 -11.80
C LYS A 21 3.46 -17.12 -11.29
N GLY A 22 4.46 -16.64 -10.55
CA GLY A 22 4.54 -15.24 -10.09
C GLY A 22 4.58 -14.27 -11.27
N ALA A 23 5.45 -14.54 -12.25
CA ALA A 23 5.57 -13.76 -13.47
C ALA A 23 4.23 -13.66 -14.22
N ARG A 24 3.54 -14.80 -14.41
CA ARG A 24 2.23 -14.81 -15.05
C ARG A 24 1.20 -13.97 -14.30
N LEU A 25 1.11 -14.09 -12.97
CA LEU A 25 0.13 -13.31 -12.20
C LEU A 25 0.39 -11.81 -12.24
N VAL A 26 1.67 -11.39 -12.23
CA VAL A 26 2.03 -9.97 -12.39
C VAL A 26 1.58 -9.46 -13.76
N SER A 27 1.76 -10.27 -14.82
CA SER A 27 1.32 -9.89 -16.17
C SER A 27 -0.20 -9.73 -16.27
N GLU A 28 -0.98 -10.64 -15.68
CA GLU A 28 -2.44 -10.50 -15.62
C GLU A 28 -2.87 -9.26 -14.83
N LEU A 29 -2.19 -8.94 -13.73
CA LEU A 29 -2.44 -7.71 -12.97
C LEU A 29 -2.11 -6.46 -13.78
N ARG A 30 -1.04 -6.49 -14.59
CA ARG A 30 -0.69 -5.40 -15.49
C ARG A 30 -1.78 -5.19 -16.55
N ILE A 31 -2.29 -6.26 -17.14
CA ILE A 31 -3.41 -6.21 -18.09
C ILE A 31 -4.63 -5.53 -17.45
N CYS A 32 -4.99 -5.93 -16.23
CA CYS A 32 -6.09 -5.31 -15.49
C CYS A 32 -5.85 -3.81 -15.23
N GLN A 33 -4.66 -3.42 -14.77
CA GLN A 33 -4.32 -2.01 -14.50
C GLN A 33 -4.39 -1.15 -15.77
N LEU A 34 -3.93 -1.69 -16.91
CA LEU A 34 -4.02 -1.01 -18.21
C LEU A 34 -5.47 -0.92 -18.72
N ALA A 35 -6.26 -1.97 -18.55
CA ALA A 35 -7.68 -1.97 -18.91
C ALA A 35 -8.47 -0.93 -18.10
N ILE A 36 -8.19 -0.81 -16.79
CA ILE A 36 -8.75 0.25 -15.95
C ILE A 36 -8.33 1.63 -16.46
N ARG A 37 -7.02 1.84 -16.71
CA ARG A 37 -6.51 3.11 -17.27
C ARG A 37 -7.23 3.50 -18.56
N SER A 38 -7.46 2.54 -19.45
CA SER A 38 -8.12 2.79 -20.73
C SER A 38 -9.62 3.07 -20.58
N SER A 39 -10.28 2.41 -19.63
CA SER A 39 -11.74 2.52 -19.47
C SER A 39 -12.13 3.72 -18.60
N ILE A 40 -11.30 4.05 -17.62
CA ILE A 40 -11.52 5.13 -16.64
C ILE A 40 -10.20 5.89 -16.47
N PRO A 41 -9.91 6.88 -17.34
CA PRO A 41 -8.61 7.59 -17.34
C PRO A 41 -8.24 8.25 -16.01
N THR A 42 -9.23 8.64 -15.21
CA THR A 42 -9.03 9.22 -13.87
C THR A 42 -8.49 8.21 -12.85
N LEU A 43 -8.50 6.90 -13.18
CA LEU A 43 -7.97 5.81 -12.36
C LEU A 43 -6.69 5.22 -12.96
N GLY A 44 -5.90 6.02 -13.68
CA GLY A 44 -4.79 5.53 -14.52
C GLY A 44 -3.74 4.64 -13.85
N GLY A 45 -3.52 4.69 -12.53
CA GLY A 45 -2.62 3.76 -11.83
C GLY A 45 -3.33 2.75 -10.92
N TRP A 46 -4.65 2.82 -10.84
CA TRP A 46 -5.45 2.03 -9.91
C TRP A 46 -5.37 0.53 -10.18
N LEU A 47 -5.13 -0.23 -9.12
CA LEU A 47 -5.21 -1.69 -9.12
C LEU A 47 -5.64 -2.14 -7.72
N SER A 48 -6.81 -2.75 -7.61
CA SER A 48 -7.39 -3.20 -6.35
C SER A 48 -8.25 -4.44 -6.56
N ALA A 49 -8.47 -5.20 -5.47
CA ALA A 49 -9.46 -6.26 -5.44
C ALA A 49 -10.90 -5.73 -5.21
N TYR A 50 -11.04 -4.44 -4.89
CA TYR A 50 -12.33 -3.76 -4.70
C TYR A 50 -12.56 -2.68 -5.76
N GLY A 51 -13.82 -2.33 -5.94
CA GLY A 51 -14.21 -1.11 -6.64
C GLY A 51 -13.67 0.15 -5.95
N ILE A 52 -13.50 1.22 -6.73
CA ILE A 52 -13.01 2.50 -6.21
C ILE A 52 -13.92 3.09 -5.12
N ASP A 53 -15.20 2.74 -5.16
CA ASP A 53 -16.22 3.16 -4.19
C ASP A 53 -15.89 2.75 -2.75
N HIS A 54 -15.09 1.69 -2.56
CA HIS A 54 -14.66 1.27 -1.23
C HIS A 54 -13.70 2.29 -0.61
N ILE A 55 -12.72 2.76 -1.38
CA ILE A 55 -11.81 3.81 -0.92
C ILE A 55 -12.53 5.14 -0.80
N GLU A 56 -13.41 5.47 -1.74
CA GLU A 56 -14.19 6.71 -1.67
C GLU A 56 -15.07 6.77 -0.41
N ARG A 57 -15.69 5.65 -0.02
CA ARG A 57 -16.46 5.57 1.23
C ARG A 57 -15.60 5.73 2.47
N LEU A 58 -14.42 5.11 2.49
CA LEU A 58 -13.46 5.28 3.58
C LEU A 58 -13.00 6.74 3.67
N GLU A 59 -12.50 7.31 2.59
CA GLU A 59 -12.00 8.68 2.50
C GLU A 59 -13.08 9.73 2.75
N ALA A 60 -14.36 9.38 2.61
CA ALA A 60 -15.50 10.24 2.93
C ALA A 60 -15.98 10.11 4.39
N HIS A 61 -15.35 9.27 5.22
CA HIS A 61 -15.81 8.92 6.57
C HIS A 61 -17.26 8.43 6.58
N ASN A 62 -17.64 7.66 5.57
CA ASN A 62 -19.00 7.15 5.43
C ASN A 62 -19.31 6.14 6.54
N LYS A 63 -20.51 6.22 7.11
CA LYS A 63 -21.00 5.30 8.15
C LYS A 63 -21.15 3.86 7.65
N THR A 64 -21.27 3.65 6.34
CA THR A 64 -21.29 2.32 5.73
C THR A 64 -19.87 1.78 5.68
N ARG A 65 -19.52 0.94 6.68
CA ARG A 65 -18.17 0.40 6.82
C ARG A 65 -17.77 -0.42 5.61
N VAL A 66 -16.53 -0.20 5.17
CA VAL A 66 -15.79 -1.02 4.21
C VAL A 66 -14.69 -1.75 4.95
N TRP A 67 -14.38 -2.97 4.53
CA TRP A 67 -13.34 -3.74 5.20
C TRP A 67 -11.95 -3.36 4.66
N ALA A 68 -11.27 -2.46 5.39
CA ALA A 68 -9.83 -2.19 5.30
C ALA A 68 -9.26 -2.09 3.86
N PRO A 69 -9.76 -1.17 3.01
CA PRO A 69 -9.37 -1.15 1.60
C PRO A 69 -7.89 -0.79 1.39
N TYR A 70 -7.28 0.06 2.24
CA TYR A 70 -5.83 0.31 2.18
C TYR A 70 -5.00 -0.89 2.62
N TYR A 71 -5.48 -1.72 3.55
CA TYR A 71 -4.79 -2.97 3.90
C TYR A 71 -4.70 -3.89 2.68
N THR A 72 -5.78 -4.00 1.89
CA THR A 72 -5.79 -4.80 0.66
C THR A 72 -4.81 -4.27 -0.37
N LEU A 73 -4.76 -2.94 -0.57
CA LEU A 73 -3.76 -2.30 -1.44
C LEU A 73 -2.34 -2.56 -0.95
N HIS A 74 -2.08 -2.42 0.35
CA HIS A 74 -0.78 -2.74 0.94
C HIS A 74 -0.35 -4.16 0.56
N LYS A 75 -1.22 -5.17 0.70
CA LYS A 75 -0.83 -6.54 0.33
C LYS A 75 -0.52 -6.68 -1.15
N ILE A 76 -1.22 -5.97 -2.04
CA ILE A 76 -0.91 -5.95 -3.47
C ILE A 76 0.46 -5.29 -3.69
N MET A 77 0.70 -4.13 -3.09
CA MET A 77 1.96 -3.40 -3.22
C MET A 77 3.16 -4.20 -2.70
N ALA A 78 3.04 -4.79 -1.51
CA ALA A 78 4.09 -5.62 -0.92
C ALA A 78 4.39 -6.85 -1.81
N GLY A 79 3.33 -7.52 -2.30
CA GLY A 79 3.51 -8.64 -3.22
C GLY A 79 4.20 -8.27 -4.54
N LEU A 80 3.91 -7.09 -5.10
CA LEU A 80 4.59 -6.59 -6.30
C LEU A 80 6.04 -6.19 -6.00
N TYR A 81 6.30 -5.58 -4.85
CA TYR A 81 7.64 -5.28 -4.37
C TYR A 81 8.48 -6.56 -4.25
N ASP A 82 7.94 -7.59 -3.60
CA ASP A 82 8.63 -8.86 -3.39
C ASP A 82 8.91 -9.57 -4.73
N GLN A 83 7.96 -9.56 -5.67
CA GLN A 83 8.17 -10.10 -7.02
C GLN A 83 9.34 -9.39 -7.73
N HIS A 84 9.49 -8.08 -7.54
CA HIS A 84 10.63 -7.37 -8.09
C HIS A 84 11.94 -7.75 -7.40
N VAL A 85 11.99 -7.66 -6.07
CA VAL A 85 13.24 -7.81 -5.29
C VAL A 85 13.72 -9.26 -5.24
N HIS A 86 12.81 -10.22 -5.11
CA HIS A 86 13.15 -11.63 -4.87
C HIS A 86 13.03 -12.51 -6.11
N ALA A 87 12.21 -12.12 -7.10
CA ALA A 87 12.01 -12.88 -8.33
C ALA A 87 12.49 -12.14 -9.60
N ALA A 88 13.17 -10.99 -9.45
CA ALA A 88 13.69 -10.18 -10.55
C ALA A 88 12.63 -9.79 -11.60
N ASN A 89 11.38 -9.66 -11.19
CA ASN A 89 10.29 -9.30 -12.09
C ASN A 89 10.24 -7.77 -12.30
N ALA A 90 10.74 -7.31 -13.46
CA ALA A 90 10.75 -5.88 -13.80
C ALA A 90 9.35 -5.30 -14.01
N GLU A 91 8.39 -6.08 -14.53
CA GLU A 91 7.01 -5.63 -14.74
C GLU A 91 6.31 -5.36 -13.40
N ALA A 92 6.64 -6.11 -12.36
CA ALA A 92 6.08 -5.91 -11.02
C ALA A 92 6.40 -4.51 -10.47
N LEU A 93 7.63 -4.01 -10.71
CA LEU A 93 8.01 -2.65 -10.32
C LEU A 93 7.21 -1.59 -11.08
N ILE A 94 6.94 -1.80 -12.37
CA ILE A 94 6.13 -0.88 -13.17
C ILE A 94 4.71 -0.78 -12.61
N VAL A 95 4.08 -1.92 -12.34
CA VAL A 95 2.72 -1.97 -11.76
C VAL A 95 2.69 -1.27 -10.39
N LEU A 96 3.69 -1.55 -9.56
CA LEU A 96 3.83 -0.97 -8.22
C LEU A 96 4.02 0.56 -8.26
N VAL A 97 4.91 1.06 -9.13
CA VAL A 97 5.16 2.50 -9.29
C VAL A 97 3.91 3.22 -9.78
N ASP A 98 3.22 2.68 -10.78
CA ASP A 98 1.97 3.27 -11.28
C ASP A 98 0.90 3.36 -10.18
N LEU A 99 0.78 2.33 -9.34
CA LEU A 99 -0.14 2.34 -8.19
C LEU A 99 0.29 3.34 -7.11
N ALA A 100 1.57 3.39 -6.77
CA ALA A 100 2.10 4.32 -5.77
C ALA A 100 1.94 5.78 -6.20
N ASP A 101 2.23 6.08 -7.46
CA ASP A 101 2.07 7.43 -8.03
C ASP A 101 0.59 7.85 -8.02
N TYR A 102 -0.32 6.95 -8.40
CA TYR A 102 -1.77 7.19 -8.31
C TYR A 102 -2.22 7.49 -6.87
N LEU A 103 -1.83 6.64 -5.90
CA LEU A 103 -2.23 6.84 -4.51
C LEU A 103 -1.67 8.14 -3.94
N THR A 104 -0.42 8.48 -4.28
CA THR A 104 0.20 9.74 -3.86
C THR A 104 -0.63 10.91 -4.34
N SER A 105 -0.91 11.01 -5.66
CA SER A 105 -1.68 12.10 -6.23
C SER A 105 -3.10 12.19 -5.65
N ARG A 106 -3.77 11.04 -5.48
CA ARG A 106 -5.12 10.98 -4.90
C ARG A 106 -5.15 11.53 -3.47
N ILE A 107 -4.25 11.05 -2.61
CA ILE A 107 -4.18 11.45 -1.20
C ILE A 107 -3.76 12.92 -1.09
N THR A 108 -2.79 13.38 -1.88
CA THR A 108 -2.43 14.80 -1.95
C THR A 108 -3.64 15.67 -2.29
N ALA A 109 -4.44 15.28 -3.28
CA ALA A 109 -5.65 16.02 -3.65
C ALA A 109 -6.72 16.01 -2.55
N LEU A 110 -6.88 14.88 -1.85
CA LEU A 110 -7.81 14.78 -0.72
C LEU A 110 -7.39 15.69 0.45
N ILE A 111 -6.11 15.65 0.83
CA ILE A 111 -5.54 16.50 1.88
C ILE A 111 -5.70 17.99 1.49
N ALA A 112 -5.39 18.36 0.25
CA ALA A 112 -5.60 19.73 -0.22
C ALA A 112 -7.07 20.19 -0.12
N LYS A 113 -8.01 19.27 -0.30
CA LYS A 113 -9.47 19.56 -0.28
C LYS A 113 -10.08 19.54 1.12
N LYS A 114 -9.60 18.66 2.01
CA LYS A 114 -10.25 18.33 3.30
C LYS A 114 -9.36 18.57 4.52
N GLY A 115 -8.07 18.79 4.33
CA GLY A 115 -7.09 18.99 5.38
C GLY A 115 -6.42 17.69 5.84
N GLU A 116 -5.27 17.83 6.50
CA GLU A 116 -4.49 16.70 7.03
C GLU A 116 -5.23 15.93 8.13
N ALA A 117 -5.94 16.63 9.02
CA ALA A 117 -6.73 15.99 10.07
C ALA A 117 -7.82 15.04 9.51
N TRP A 118 -8.41 15.40 8.36
CA TRP A 118 -9.37 14.54 7.69
C TRP A 118 -8.74 13.25 7.18
N TRP A 119 -7.54 13.35 6.62
CA TRP A 119 -6.78 12.20 6.17
C TRP A 119 -6.30 11.33 7.33
N GLN A 120 -5.80 11.94 8.42
CA GLN A 120 -5.37 11.21 9.62
C GLN A 120 -6.52 10.37 10.22
N ALA A 121 -7.75 10.88 10.22
CA ALA A 121 -8.93 10.09 10.62
C ALA A 121 -9.20 8.89 9.70
N CYS A 122 -8.72 8.87 8.45
CA CYS A 122 -8.84 7.70 7.57
C CYS A 122 -7.94 6.56 8.04
N LEU A 123 -6.86 6.87 8.77
CA LEU A 123 -5.88 5.92 9.29
C LEU A 123 -6.37 5.15 10.53
N ASP A 124 -7.53 5.52 11.09
CA ASP A 124 -8.20 4.74 12.14
C ASP A 124 -8.69 3.38 11.60
N VAL A 125 -8.83 3.25 10.27
CA VAL A 125 -9.13 1.98 9.60
C VAL A 125 -7.84 1.31 9.15
N GLU A 126 -7.73 0.00 9.37
CA GLU A 126 -6.54 -0.79 9.07
C GLU A 126 -6.02 -0.57 7.63
N PHE A 127 -4.78 -0.12 7.53
CA PHE A 127 -4.04 0.08 6.28
C PHE A 127 -2.80 -0.83 6.17
N GLY A 128 -2.41 -1.51 7.26
CA GLY A 128 -1.20 -2.32 7.33
C GLY A 128 0.09 -1.50 7.13
N GLY A 129 1.16 -2.10 6.62
CA GLY A 129 2.46 -1.45 6.38
C GLY A 129 2.54 -0.62 5.09
N MET A 130 1.54 0.23 4.83
CA MET A 130 1.60 1.13 3.66
C MET A 130 2.82 2.07 3.71
N ASN A 131 3.18 2.54 4.91
CA ASN A 131 4.38 3.34 5.13
C ASN A 131 5.65 2.56 4.79
N GLU A 132 5.77 1.32 5.26
CA GLU A 132 6.91 0.43 4.98
C GLU A 132 7.10 0.18 3.49
N VAL A 133 6.05 -0.27 2.79
CA VAL A 133 6.16 -0.59 1.35
C VAL A 133 6.49 0.65 0.51
N ALA A 134 5.99 1.82 0.92
CA ALA A 134 6.31 3.08 0.25
C ALA A 134 7.77 3.54 0.50
N LEU A 135 8.32 3.34 1.72
CA LEU A 135 9.74 3.57 2.01
C LEU A 135 10.66 2.59 1.29
N ASN A 136 10.26 1.31 1.24
CA ASN A 136 10.94 0.28 0.46
C ASN A 136 11.01 0.65 -1.03
N LEU A 137 9.89 1.13 -1.59
CA LEU A 137 9.86 1.61 -2.97
C LEU A 137 10.70 2.88 -3.16
N PHE A 138 10.69 3.81 -2.21
CA PHE A 138 11.57 4.99 -2.24
C PHE A 138 13.05 4.59 -2.27
N ALA A 139 13.46 3.60 -1.47
CA ALA A 139 14.84 3.11 -1.46
C ALA A 139 15.26 2.50 -2.82
N LEU A 140 14.32 1.91 -3.58
CA LEU A 140 14.59 1.37 -4.91
C LEU A 140 14.65 2.45 -6.00
N THR A 141 13.77 3.45 -5.97
CA THR A 141 13.59 4.38 -7.09
C THR A 141 14.15 5.79 -6.85
N ASN A 142 14.45 6.13 -5.58
CA ASN A 142 14.81 7.47 -5.12
C ASN A 142 13.78 8.57 -5.49
N ARG A 143 12.53 8.20 -5.79
CA ARG A 143 11.46 9.15 -6.12
C ARG A 143 10.80 9.72 -4.86
N THR A 144 10.91 11.02 -4.66
CA THR A 144 10.34 11.72 -3.49
C THR A 144 8.84 11.53 -3.33
N ALA A 145 8.10 11.26 -4.40
CA ALA A 145 6.67 10.92 -4.36
C ALA A 145 6.39 9.69 -3.47
N HIS A 146 7.26 8.67 -3.48
CA HIS A 146 7.07 7.48 -2.65
C HIS A 146 7.38 7.74 -1.18
N ARG A 147 8.37 8.61 -0.89
CA ARG A 147 8.61 9.10 0.47
C ARG A 147 7.43 9.92 0.98
N LEU A 148 6.81 10.72 0.11
CA LEU A 148 5.58 11.46 0.42
C LEU A 148 4.42 10.51 0.72
N LEU A 149 4.23 9.48 -0.11
CA LEU A 149 3.24 8.43 0.15
C LEU A 149 3.45 7.77 1.51
N ALA A 150 4.69 7.43 1.86
CA ALA A 150 5.00 6.86 3.16
C ALA A 150 4.57 7.79 4.30
N SER A 151 4.86 9.09 4.18
CA SER A 151 4.49 10.06 5.20
C SER A 151 2.97 10.22 5.38
N TYR A 152 2.19 9.97 4.34
CA TYR A 152 0.73 9.95 4.46
C TYR A 152 0.24 8.77 5.32
N PHE A 153 0.96 7.65 5.38
CA PHE A 153 0.57 6.50 6.19
C PHE A 153 1.29 6.45 7.56
N THR A 154 1.64 7.61 8.09
CA THR A 154 2.23 7.78 9.43
C THR A 154 1.20 8.40 10.38
N PRO A 155 0.50 7.59 11.21
CA PRO A 155 -0.51 8.07 12.13
C PRO A 155 0.10 8.79 13.34
N HIS A 156 -0.17 10.09 13.47
CA HIS A 156 0.36 10.93 14.56
C HIS A 156 -0.21 10.50 15.93
N ASN A 157 -1.49 10.11 15.98
CA ASN A 157 -2.15 9.66 17.21
C ASN A 157 -1.54 8.39 17.81
N PHE A 158 -0.84 7.59 16.99
CA PHE A 158 -0.15 6.39 17.42
C PHE A 158 1.33 6.65 17.69
N PHE A 159 2.03 7.37 16.80
CA PHE A 159 3.47 7.58 16.92
C PHE A 159 3.87 8.66 17.91
N ASP A 160 3.13 9.76 18.03
CA ASP A 160 3.52 10.86 18.91
C ASP A 160 3.61 10.43 20.39
N PRO A 161 2.65 9.66 20.94
CA PRO A 161 2.76 9.16 22.31
C PRO A 161 3.94 8.20 22.49
N LEU A 162 4.19 7.31 21.51
CA LEU A 162 5.31 6.38 21.53
C LEU A 162 6.66 7.12 21.50
N ALA A 163 6.79 8.13 20.65
CA ALA A 163 8.01 8.94 20.51
C ALA A 163 8.32 9.76 21.78
N GLN A 164 7.30 10.15 22.53
CA GLN A 164 7.47 10.88 23.79
C GLN A 164 7.94 9.97 24.94
N GLY A 165 7.78 8.65 24.85
CA GLY A 165 8.20 7.70 25.88
C GLY A 165 7.49 7.84 27.22
N LYS A 166 6.32 8.52 27.25
CA LYS A 166 5.61 8.86 28.51
C LYS A 166 4.52 7.85 28.88
N SER A 167 4.02 7.07 27.94
CA SER A 167 2.96 6.10 28.15
C SER A 167 3.01 4.99 27.10
N ASP A 168 2.54 3.80 27.46
CA ASP A 168 2.26 2.72 26.53
C ASP A 168 0.79 2.83 26.06
N PRO A 169 0.51 3.31 24.83
CA PRO A 169 -0.85 3.45 24.34
C PRO A 169 -1.42 2.15 23.77
N LEU A 170 -0.73 1.00 23.92
CA LEU A 170 -1.06 -0.23 23.21
C LEU A 170 -2.24 -1.01 23.81
N ASP A 171 -2.63 -0.72 25.07
CA ASP A 171 -3.75 -1.41 25.71
C ASP A 171 -5.07 -1.18 24.95
N GLY A 172 -5.82 -2.25 24.71
CA GLY A 172 -7.06 -2.23 23.95
C GLY A 172 -6.92 -2.04 22.42
N LEU A 173 -5.71 -1.86 21.89
CA LEU A 173 -5.48 -1.71 20.45
C LEU A 173 -5.43 -3.07 19.74
N HIS A 174 -5.94 -3.12 18.50
CA HIS A 174 -5.82 -4.30 17.65
C HIS A 174 -4.37 -4.47 17.17
N ALA A 175 -3.65 -5.43 17.77
CA ALA A 175 -2.21 -5.60 17.56
C ALA A 175 -1.80 -5.72 16.08
N ASN A 176 -2.50 -6.53 15.29
CA ASN A 176 -2.14 -6.76 13.87
C ASN A 176 -2.34 -5.51 12.99
N GLN A 177 -3.16 -4.55 13.42
CA GLN A 177 -3.27 -3.25 12.72
C GLN A 177 -2.05 -2.38 13.00
N HIS A 178 -1.52 -2.41 14.23
CA HIS A 178 -0.50 -1.47 14.69
C HIS A 178 0.93 -1.97 14.48
N LEU A 179 1.18 -3.29 14.60
CA LEU A 179 2.53 -3.85 14.40
C LEU A 179 3.13 -3.53 13.01
N PRO A 180 2.42 -3.66 11.88
CA PRO A 180 2.97 -3.31 10.57
C PRO A 180 3.32 -1.82 10.43
N ILE A 181 2.60 -0.96 11.16
CA ILE A 181 2.85 0.49 11.15
C ILE A 181 4.22 0.76 11.80
N VAL A 182 4.52 0.09 12.92
CA VAL A 182 5.82 0.18 13.61
C VAL A 182 6.97 -0.33 12.73
N VAL A 183 6.77 -1.41 11.96
CA VAL A 183 7.79 -1.89 11.01
C VAL A 183 8.18 -0.79 10.04
N GLY A 184 7.20 -0.05 9.50
CA GLY A 184 7.49 1.09 8.63
C GLY A 184 8.17 2.27 9.33
N ALA A 185 8.01 2.45 10.65
CA ALA A 185 8.76 3.48 11.39
C ALA A 185 10.24 3.14 11.58
N ALA A 186 10.58 1.85 11.63
CA ALA A 186 11.95 1.38 11.76
C ALA A 186 12.72 1.38 10.43
N ARG A 187 12.05 1.65 9.30
CA ARG A 187 12.59 1.49 7.94
C ARG A 187 13.31 2.73 7.41
#